data_AF-A0A6V7V1L1-F1
#
_entry.id   AF-A0A6V7V1L1-F1
#
_cell.length_a   1.000
_cell.length_b   1.000
_cell.length_c   1.000
_cell.angle_alpha   90.00
_cell.angle_beta   90.00
_cell.angle_gamma   90.00
#
_symmetry.space_group_name_H-M   'P 1'
#
loop_
_entity.id
_entity.type
_entity.pdbx_description
1 polymer ?
#
loop_
_entity_poly.entity_id
_entity_poly.type
_entity_poly.pdbx_seq_one_letter_code
_entity_poly.pdbx_strand_id
1 'polypeptide(L)'
;MSSPIICGSLCAYLTIFLLSVDTRMVSIRRFEQFVMFAKVWILCFGFTLAFGSMFSKTWRVHSIFTNIRRDKKAIKDSKLYLIVACLLAMDGAVLLLWALISPFRLSLAERGQFREENMLIIPELEHCESSHSVVFQLVFAITKGLLMLFGCFLAWETRAVNVPALNDSKYIGIAVYAIVVMCAVGLALALILQDHLNEAFGLISIFIIFGTTLTLCLVFVPKIVELWKTPKNACEQQKHQRKGMMKSVVGGRNSLINSKRSAGGTTTTKTHSTTTQEGLHRQLSLISPEEMLRRSGLLEVENLRLHQTLVEKSNQLKELLEKVKELAEQLGEIEDEKILIEEKQQQQKNIKKSPIHLGIPQEEERRQ
;
A
#
# COMPACT_ATOMS: atom_id res chain seq x y z
N MET A 1 0.43 -10.91 13.49
CA MET A 1 1.05 -10.24 12.32
C MET A 1 0.36 -8.95 11.85
N SER A 2 -0.89 -8.64 12.23
CA SER A 2 -1.49 -7.36 11.79
C SER A 2 -0.92 -6.14 12.51
N SER A 3 -0.47 -6.27 13.75
CA SER A 3 0.12 -5.17 14.55
C SER A 3 1.33 -4.49 13.90
N PRO A 4 2.35 -5.23 13.41
CA PRO A 4 3.49 -4.58 12.73
C PRO A 4 3.13 -3.87 11.41
N ILE A 5 2.04 -4.25 10.74
CA ILE A 5 1.53 -3.50 9.57
C ILE A 5 1.08 -2.09 10.00
N ILE A 6 0.29 -2.01 11.08
CA ILE A 6 -0.20 -0.73 11.62
C ILE A 6 0.98 0.14 12.08
N CYS A 7 1.93 -0.46 12.79
CA CYS A 7 3.13 0.23 13.24
C CYS A 7 3.94 0.78 12.04
N GLY A 8 4.12 -0.01 10.99
CA GLY A 8 4.80 0.43 9.77
C GLY A 8 4.07 1.58 9.07
N SER A 9 2.74 1.50 8.96
CA SER A 9 1.93 2.60 8.41
C SER A 9 1.98 3.87 9.27
N LEU A 10 2.01 3.75 10.60
CA LEU A 10 2.18 4.88 11.50
C LEU A 10 3.55 5.54 11.31
N CYS A 11 4.61 4.76 11.18
CA CYS A 11 5.94 5.27 10.82
C CYS A 11 5.92 6.02 9.48
N ALA A 12 5.23 5.50 8.46
CA ALA A 12 5.11 6.18 7.17
C ALA A 12 4.39 7.54 7.30
N TYR A 13 3.32 7.65 8.08
CA TYR A 13 2.68 8.93 8.36
C TYR A 13 3.60 9.89 9.14
N LEU A 14 4.36 9.36 10.10
CA LEU A 14 5.34 10.16 10.85
C LEU A 14 6.43 10.71 9.93
N THR A 15 6.86 9.96 8.92
CA THR A 15 7.82 10.46 7.91
C THR A 15 7.27 11.70 7.21
N ILE A 16 5.98 11.75 6.86
CA ILE A 16 5.39 12.92 6.21
C ILE A 16 5.49 14.15 7.12
N PHE A 17 5.13 13.98 8.39
CA PHE A 17 5.26 15.06 9.36
C PHE A 17 6.71 15.54 9.46
N LEU A 18 7.67 14.61 9.49
CA LEU A 18 9.09 14.97 9.49
C LEU A 18 9.49 15.68 8.20
N LEU A 19 9.04 15.22 7.03
CA LEU A 19 9.30 15.87 5.73
C LEU A 19 8.79 17.31 5.69
N SER A 20 7.67 17.61 6.36
CA SER A 20 7.13 18.98 6.50
C SER A 20 7.97 19.90 7.39
N VAL A 21 8.90 19.36 8.20
CA VAL A 21 9.79 20.19 9.02
C VAL A 21 10.87 20.80 8.13
N ASP A 22 10.71 22.11 7.89
CA ASP A 22 11.65 22.99 7.17
C ASP A 22 12.83 23.40 8.07
N THR A 23 14.00 23.65 7.49
CA THR A 23 15.21 24.10 8.23
C THR A 23 14.99 25.43 8.94
N ARG A 24 14.08 26.28 8.45
CA ARG A 24 13.68 27.53 9.14
C ARG A 24 13.11 27.31 10.54
N MET A 25 12.48 26.16 10.80
CA MET A 25 11.94 25.81 12.12
C MET A 25 13.03 25.29 13.07
N VAL A 26 14.20 24.93 12.54
CA VAL A 26 15.29 24.25 13.25
C VAL A 26 16.56 25.08 13.14
N SER A 27 16.79 25.98 14.10
CA SER A 27 17.95 26.86 14.09
C SER A 27 19.31 26.19 14.43
N ILE A 28 19.34 24.88 14.71
CA ILE A 28 20.53 24.18 15.21
C ILE A 28 20.99 23.13 14.19
N ARG A 29 22.18 23.34 13.60
CA ARG A 29 22.81 22.48 12.57
C ARG A 29 22.88 20.98 12.93
N ARG A 30 23.02 20.63 14.22
CA ARG A 30 22.99 19.22 14.67
C ARG A 30 21.59 18.61 14.65
N PHE A 31 20.56 19.41 14.91
CA PHE A 31 19.18 18.96 14.91
C PHE A 31 18.70 18.70 13.48
N GLU A 32 19.12 19.52 12.51
CA GLU A 32 18.84 19.29 11.08
C GLU A 32 19.35 17.93 10.62
N GLN A 33 20.63 17.61 10.92
CA GLN A 33 21.22 16.32 10.59
C GLN A 33 20.42 15.16 11.19
N PHE A 34 20.05 15.27 12.48
CA PHE A 34 19.25 14.25 13.15
C PHE A 34 17.88 14.05 12.49
N VAL A 35 17.19 15.14 12.14
CA VAL A 35 15.89 15.08 11.45
C VAL A 35 16.03 14.40 10.09
N MET A 36 17.10 14.67 9.33
CA MET A 36 17.33 14.03 8.04
C MET A 36 17.61 12.53 8.16
N PHE A 37 18.43 12.12 9.14
CA PHE A 37 18.59 10.70 9.45
C PHE A 37 17.26 10.06 9.87
N ALA A 38 16.52 10.70 10.77
CA ALA A 38 15.25 10.18 11.25
C ALA A 38 14.24 9.97 10.11
N LYS A 39 14.14 10.91 9.16
CA LYS A 39 13.29 10.80 7.95
C LYS A 39 13.55 9.50 7.19
N VAL A 40 14.82 9.25 6.83
CA VAL A 40 15.24 8.08 6.03
C VAL A 40 15.04 6.79 6.82
N TRP A 41 15.42 6.77 8.10
CA TRP A 41 15.32 5.60 8.96
C TRP A 41 13.86 5.19 9.21
N ILE A 42 13.01 6.13 9.59
CA ILE A 42 11.60 5.88 9.89
C ILE A 42 10.86 5.44 8.62
N LEU A 43 11.16 6.04 7.47
CA LEU A 43 10.56 5.64 6.19
C LEU A 43 10.95 4.20 5.81
N CYS A 44 12.24 3.88 5.93
CA CYS A 44 12.76 2.56 5.58
C CYS A 44 12.20 1.46 6.49
N PHE A 45 12.23 1.68 7.80
CA PHE A 45 11.68 0.74 8.77
C PHE A 45 10.15 0.64 8.68
N GLY A 46 9.46 1.75 8.43
CA GLY A 46 8.02 1.77 8.22
C GLY A 46 7.62 0.90 7.02
N PHE A 47 8.31 1.07 5.89
CA PHE A 47 8.10 0.25 4.69
C PHE A 47 8.33 -1.23 4.97
N THR A 48 9.45 -1.60 5.59
CA THR A 48 9.79 -3.01 5.84
C THR A 48 8.87 -3.67 6.87
N LEU A 49 8.46 -2.95 7.91
CA LEU A 49 7.48 -3.46 8.87
C LEU A 49 6.13 -3.72 8.20
N ALA A 50 5.66 -2.79 7.36
CA ALA A 50 4.40 -2.94 6.64
C ALA A 50 4.47 -4.06 5.59
N PHE A 51 5.38 -3.94 4.63
CA PHE A 51 5.50 -4.87 3.51
C PHE A 51 6.03 -6.24 3.94
N GLY A 52 7.05 -6.30 4.80
CA GLY A 52 7.61 -7.54 5.33
C GLY A 52 6.59 -8.36 6.13
N SER A 53 5.66 -7.70 6.82
CA SER A 53 4.55 -8.38 7.51
C SER A 53 3.51 -8.94 6.54
N MET A 54 3.23 -8.27 5.42
CA MET A 54 2.36 -8.80 4.36
C MET A 54 3.01 -9.96 3.62
N PHE A 55 4.30 -9.83 3.31
CA PHE A 55 5.13 -10.91 2.77
C PHE A 55 5.05 -12.15 3.67
N SER A 56 5.29 -11.98 4.98
CA SER A 56 5.32 -13.10 5.92
C SER A 56 3.95 -13.77 6.09
N LYS A 57 2.85 -13.00 6.01
CA LYS A 57 1.48 -13.56 5.95
C LYS A 57 1.26 -14.39 4.69
N THR A 58 1.68 -13.88 3.53
CA THR A 58 1.54 -14.57 2.24
C THR A 58 2.40 -15.83 2.19
N TRP A 59 3.62 -15.76 2.73
CA TRP A 59 4.52 -16.90 2.90
C TRP A 59 3.92 -18.00 3.78
N ARG A 60 3.26 -17.66 4.90
CA ARG A 60 2.56 -18.64 5.73
C ARG A 60 1.50 -19.39 4.94
N VAL A 61 0.70 -18.69 4.13
CA VAL A 61 -0.33 -19.30 3.29
C VAL A 61 0.29 -20.25 2.26
N HIS A 62 1.28 -19.77 1.53
CA HIS A 62 2.03 -20.58 0.57
C HIS A 62 2.66 -21.83 1.21
N SER A 63 3.27 -21.66 2.39
CA SER A 63 3.88 -22.76 3.15
C SER A 63 2.85 -23.78 3.61
N ILE A 64 1.68 -23.37 4.10
CA ILE A 64 0.62 -24.32 4.52
C ILE A 64 0.16 -25.19 3.34
N PHE A 65 -0.08 -24.59 2.16
CA PHE A 65 -0.52 -25.35 0.99
C PHE A 65 0.56 -26.29 0.45
N THR A 66 1.82 -25.85 0.48
CA THR A 66 2.96 -26.68 0.07
C THR A 66 3.22 -27.82 1.07
N ASN A 67 3.07 -27.55 2.37
CA ASN A 67 3.39 -28.52 3.44
C ASN A 67 2.24 -29.52 3.71
N ILE A 68 1.01 -29.24 3.29
CA ILE A 68 -0.06 -30.27 3.26
C ILE A 68 0.32 -31.47 2.40
N ARG A 69 1.17 -31.27 1.37
CA ARG A 69 1.74 -32.36 0.55
C ARG A 69 2.97 -33.04 1.20
N ARG A 70 3.57 -32.47 2.25
CA ARG A 70 4.81 -32.94 2.88
C ARG A 70 4.77 -32.74 4.40
N ASP A 71 4.11 -33.67 5.09
CA ASP A 71 4.08 -33.88 6.54
C ASP A 71 3.68 -32.73 7.49
N LYS A 72 2.77 -33.04 8.42
CA LYS A 72 2.02 -32.09 9.23
C LYS A 72 2.84 -31.50 10.39
N LYS A 73 3.75 -30.55 10.11
CA LYS A 73 4.36 -29.72 11.15
C LYS A 73 3.64 -28.38 11.27
N ALA A 74 2.94 -28.16 12.39
CA ALA A 74 2.33 -26.87 12.71
C ALA A 74 3.41 -25.77 12.79
N ILE A 75 3.27 -24.73 11.99
CA ILE A 75 4.24 -23.63 11.89
C ILE A 75 4.02 -22.67 13.06
N LYS A 76 5.06 -22.46 13.87
CA LYS A 76 5.04 -21.54 15.02
C LYS A 76 5.11 -20.09 14.54
N ASP A 77 4.22 -19.23 15.05
CA ASP A 77 4.15 -17.81 14.67
C ASP A 77 5.44 -17.03 14.97
N SER A 78 6.27 -17.49 15.93
CA SER A 78 7.58 -16.89 16.24
C SER A 78 8.53 -16.86 15.03
N LYS A 79 8.49 -17.88 14.15
CA LYS A 79 9.35 -17.91 12.94
C LYS A 79 8.98 -16.79 11.96
N LEU A 80 7.71 -16.43 11.93
CA LEU A 80 7.16 -15.42 11.03
C LEU A 80 7.61 -14.01 11.48
N TYR A 81 7.60 -13.74 12.79
CA TYR A 81 8.18 -12.52 13.35
C TYR A 81 9.71 -12.47 13.20
N LEU A 82 10.40 -13.61 13.30
CA LEU A 82 11.85 -13.71 13.07
C LEU A 82 12.24 -13.29 11.64
N ILE A 83 11.46 -13.69 10.63
CA ILE A 83 11.71 -13.30 9.22
C ILE A 83 11.63 -11.77 9.08
N VAL A 84 10.57 -11.14 9.61
CA VAL A 84 10.42 -9.67 9.56
C VAL A 84 11.55 -8.97 10.32
N ALA A 85 11.95 -9.48 11.48
CA ALA A 85 13.06 -8.93 12.25
C ALA A 85 14.40 -9.02 11.49
N CYS A 86 14.63 -10.12 10.76
CA CYS A 86 15.82 -10.28 9.92
C CYS A 86 15.85 -9.26 8.77
N LEU A 87 14.72 -9.06 8.08
CA LEU A 87 14.59 -8.03 7.04
C LEU A 87 14.86 -6.62 7.61
N LEU A 88 14.35 -6.33 8.80
CA LEU A 88 14.57 -5.04 9.46
C LEU A 88 16.03 -4.85 9.90
N ALA A 89 16.67 -5.91 10.39
CA ALA A 89 18.09 -5.89 10.75
C ALA A 89 18.99 -5.65 9.53
N MET A 90 18.66 -6.25 8.38
CA MET A 90 19.35 -6.00 7.12
C MET A 90 19.26 -4.53 6.71
N ASP A 91 18.06 -3.93 6.75
CA ASP A 91 17.91 -2.50 6.46
C ASP A 91 18.69 -1.63 7.45
N GLY A 92 18.65 -1.97 8.74
CA GLY A 92 19.41 -1.28 9.77
C GLY A 92 20.91 -1.33 9.51
N ALA A 93 21.43 -2.47 9.08
CA ALA A 93 22.84 -2.64 8.74
C ALA A 93 23.25 -1.75 7.54
N VAL A 94 22.43 -1.70 6.48
CA VAL A 94 22.71 -0.84 5.32
C VAL A 94 22.63 0.65 5.71
N LEU A 95 21.66 1.04 6.55
CA LEU A 95 21.52 2.43 7.00
C LEU A 95 22.67 2.85 7.92
N LEU A 96 23.10 1.96 8.81
CA LEU A 96 24.27 2.17 9.65
C LEU A 96 25.54 2.29 8.80
N LEU A 97 25.72 1.41 7.82
CA LEU A 97 26.85 1.46 6.90
C LEU A 97 26.89 2.79 6.13
N TRP A 98 25.74 3.26 5.66
CA TRP A 98 25.62 4.56 5.01
C TRP A 98 26.01 5.70 5.96
N ALA A 99 25.49 5.68 7.20
CA ALA A 99 25.78 6.70 8.20
C ALA A 99 27.28 6.77 8.58
N LEU A 100 27.98 5.63 8.55
CA LEU A 100 29.41 5.54 8.88
C LEU A 100 30.32 5.94 7.72
N ILE A 101 30.02 5.49 6.49
CA ILE A 101 30.87 5.75 5.32
C ILE A 101 30.67 7.16 4.78
N SER A 102 29.42 7.61 4.68
CA SER A 102 29.07 8.83 3.96
C SER A 102 28.06 9.67 4.77
N PRO A 103 28.49 10.26 5.90
CA PRO A 103 27.62 11.08 6.72
C PRO A 103 27.06 12.26 5.91
N PHE A 104 25.76 12.53 6.06
CA PHE A 104 25.11 13.66 5.39
C PHE A 104 25.74 14.98 5.84
N ARG A 105 26.19 15.79 4.88
CA ARG A 105 26.66 17.16 5.13
C ARG A 105 25.64 18.14 4.54
N LEU A 106 25.42 19.24 5.24
CA LEU A 106 24.60 20.34 4.74
C LEU A 106 25.43 21.10 3.70
N SER A 107 24.93 21.16 2.47
CA SER A 107 25.50 21.89 1.33
C SER A 107 24.53 23.00 0.91
N LEU A 108 25.06 24.15 0.51
CA LEU A 108 24.27 25.28 0.01
C LEU A 108 24.37 25.28 -1.52
N ALA A 109 23.26 25.03 -2.20
CA ALA A 109 23.18 25.13 -3.65
C ALA A 109 22.58 26.49 -4.02
N GLU A 110 23.35 27.34 -4.68
CA GLU A 110 22.84 28.60 -5.23
C GLU A 110 21.97 28.30 -6.45
N ARG A 111 20.68 28.63 -6.38
CA ARG A 111 19.80 28.65 -7.55
C ARG A 111 19.89 30.04 -8.17
N GLY A 112 19.92 30.12 -9.51
CA GLY A 112 20.32 31.30 -10.29
C GLY A 112 19.87 32.68 -9.79
N GLN A 113 20.64 33.71 -10.14
CA GLN A 113 20.50 35.07 -9.61
C GLN A 113 19.29 35.79 -10.19
N PHE A 114 18.40 36.29 -9.34
CA PHE A 114 17.31 37.19 -9.74
C PHE A 114 17.68 38.63 -9.35
N ARG A 115 17.69 39.54 -10.33
CA ARG A 115 17.97 40.96 -10.11
C ARG A 115 16.66 41.74 -10.10
N GLU A 116 16.29 42.27 -8.94
CA GLU A 116 15.08 43.07 -8.78
C GLU A 116 15.49 44.49 -8.38
N GLU A 117 15.25 45.43 -9.30
CA GLU A 117 15.39 46.91 -9.30
C GLU A 117 16.61 47.59 -8.60
N ASN A 118 17.13 47.10 -7.47
CA ASN A 118 18.43 47.45 -6.87
C ASN A 118 19.02 46.39 -5.92
N MET A 119 18.45 45.18 -5.85
CA MET A 119 18.93 44.07 -5.01
C MET A 119 19.17 42.81 -5.85
N LEU A 120 20.26 42.10 -5.56
CA LEU A 120 20.55 40.77 -6.13
C LEU A 120 20.04 39.73 -5.13
N ILE A 121 18.98 39.00 -5.48
CA ILE A 121 18.44 37.92 -4.67
C ILE A 121 19.02 36.62 -5.23
N ILE A 122 19.91 35.99 -4.45
CA ILE A 122 20.47 34.66 -4.74
C ILE A 122 19.69 33.67 -3.86
N PRO A 123 18.69 32.96 -4.39
CA PRO A 123 18.00 31.93 -3.63
C PRO A 123 18.97 30.78 -3.33
N GLU A 124 19.43 30.70 -2.08
CA GLU A 124 20.20 29.57 -1.56
C GLU A 124 19.24 28.46 -1.15
N LEU A 125 19.47 27.25 -1.70
CA LEU A 125 18.75 26.05 -1.32
C LEU A 125 19.66 25.16 -0.48
N GLU A 126 19.26 24.91 0.75
CA GLU A 126 19.94 23.96 1.63
C GLU A 126 19.62 22.53 1.17
N HIS A 127 20.62 21.86 0.58
CA HIS A 127 20.52 20.46 0.20
C HIS A 127 21.50 19.61 1.01
N CYS A 128 21.05 18.44 1.46
CA CYS A 128 21.94 17.50 2.13
C CYS A 128 22.68 16.65 1.10
N GLU A 129 23.85 17.13 0.70
CA GLU A 129 24.71 16.42 -0.23
C GLU A 129 25.65 15.47 0.53
N SER A 130 25.82 14.27 -0.02
CA SER A 130 26.77 13.28 0.46
C SER A 130 27.45 12.72 -0.78
N SER A 131 28.79 12.66 -0.81
CA SER A 131 29.56 12.37 -2.04
C SER A 131 29.17 11.08 -2.75
N HIS A 132 28.52 10.15 -2.05
CA HIS A 132 28.04 8.88 -2.60
C HIS A 132 26.54 8.60 -2.29
N SER A 133 25.72 9.63 -2.04
CA SER A 133 24.28 9.46 -1.72
C SER A 133 23.53 8.63 -2.76
N VAL A 134 23.77 8.89 -4.04
CA VAL A 134 23.13 8.20 -5.17
C VAL A 134 23.42 6.69 -5.16
N VAL A 135 24.65 6.29 -4.82
CA VAL A 135 25.05 4.88 -4.76
C VAL A 135 24.27 4.16 -3.66
N PHE A 136 24.22 4.72 -2.46
CA PHE A 136 23.46 4.14 -1.36
C PHE A 136 21.96 4.12 -1.63
N GLN A 137 21.40 5.20 -2.21
CA GLN A 137 20.00 5.25 -2.63
C GLN A 137 19.67 4.17 -3.67
N LEU A 138 20.56 3.93 -4.65
CA LEU A 138 20.40 2.88 -5.64
C LEU A 138 20.47 1.48 -5.00
N VAL A 139 21.42 1.23 -4.10
CA VAL A 139 21.52 -0.03 -3.36
C VAL A 139 20.25 -0.29 -2.54
N PHE A 140 19.71 0.73 -1.87
CA PHE A 140 18.42 0.63 -1.19
C PHE A 140 17.27 0.34 -2.14
N ALA A 141 17.16 1.08 -3.23
CA ALA A 141 16.10 0.91 -4.22
C ALA A 141 16.10 -0.51 -4.82
N ILE A 142 17.28 -1.04 -5.16
CA ILE A 142 17.43 -2.43 -5.64
C ILE A 142 16.99 -3.42 -4.56
N THR A 143 17.45 -3.23 -3.31
CA THR A 143 17.12 -4.14 -2.20
C THR A 143 15.61 -4.17 -1.92
N LYS A 144 14.94 -3.00 -1.93
CA LYS A 144 13.48 -2.90 -1.80
C LYS A 144 12.76 -3.47 -3.01
N GLY A 145 13.25 -3.22 -4.22
CA GLY A 145 12.70 -3.74 -5.46
C GLY A 145 12.72 -5.28 -5.50
N LEU A 146 13.81 -5.90 -5.07
CA LEU A 146 13.90 -7.36 -4.93
C LEU A 146 12.88 -7.88 -3.91
N LEU A 147 12.79 -7.25 -2.73
CA LEU A 147 11.80 -7.62 -1.72
C LEU A 147 10.36 -7.54 -2.27
N MET A 148 10.06 -6.49 -3.03
CA MET A 148 8.77 -6.28 -3.70
C MET A 148 8.49 -7.35 -4.74
N LEU A 149 9.47 -7.69 -5.58
CA LEU A 149 9.35 -8.74 -6.59
C LEU A 149 9.07 -10.11 -5.95
N PHE A 150 9.78 -10.46 -4.87
CA PHE A 150 9.49 -11.66 -4.09
C PHE A 150 8.08 -11.65 -3.49
N GLY A 151 7.61 -10.50 -3.00
CA GLY A 151 6.24 -10.34 -2.53
C GLY A 151 5.20 -10.59 -3.63
N CYS A 152 5.42 -10.03 -4.83
CA CYS A 152 4.57 -10.28 -6.00
C CYS A 152 4.57 -11.76 -6.40
N PHE A 153 5.73 -12.40 -6.43
CA PHE A 153 5.84 -13.83 -6.75
C PHE A 153 5.00 -14.68 -5.79
N LEU A 154 5.08 -14.44 -4.48
CA LEU A 154 4.26 -15.17 -3.51
C LEU A 154 2.77 -14.85 -3.62
N ALA A 155 2.42 -13.60 -3.93
CA ALA A 155 1.03 -13.21 -4.17
C ALA A 155 0.46 -13.89 -5.42
N TRP A 156 1.31 -14.11 -6.44
CA TRP A 156 0.94 -14.82 -7.66
C TRP A 156 0.70 -16.31 -7.40
N GLU A 157 1.63 -17.00 -6.73
CA GLU A 157 1.50 -18.41 -6.36
C GLU A 157 0.26 -18.68 -5.49
N THR A 158 -0.13 -17.72 -4.65
CA THR A 158 -1.29 -17.88 -3.76
C THR A 158 -2.64 -17.55 -4.39
N ARG A 159 -2.69 -17.01 -5.62
CA ARG A 159 -3.94 -16.65 -6.34
C ARG A 159 -4.79 -17.85 -6.71
N ALA A 160 -4.17 -18.98 -7.08
CA ALA A 160 -4.87 -20.12 -7.68
C ALA A 160 -5.63 -20.99 -6.66
N VAL A 161 -5.41 -20.80 -5.36
CA VAL A 161 -5.96 -21.68 -4.32
C VAL A 161 -7.26 -21.11 -3.76
N ASN A 162 -8.38 -21.40 -4.43
CA ASN A 162 -9.69 -20.85 -4.10
C ASN A 162 -10.41 -21.66 -3.00
N VAL A 163 -9.92 -21.60 -1.76
CA VAL A 163 -10.60 -22.17 -0.58
C VAL A 163 -11.40 -21.06 0.12
N PRO A 164 -12.72 -21.19 0.35
CA PRO A 164 -13.58 -20.13 0.92
C PRO A 164 -13.15 -19.67 2.33
N ALA A 165 -12.46 -20.52 3.10
CA ALA A 165 -11.84 -20.14 4.38
C ALA A 165 -10.56 -19.28 4.26
N LEU A 166 -10.10 -18.99 3.03
CA LEU A 166 -8.88 -18.23 2.73
C LEU A 166 -9.11 -17.01 1.84
N ASN A 167 -10.35 -16.54 1.67
CA ASN A 167 -10.61 -15.32 0.89
C ASN A 167 -9.85 -14.08 1.45
N ASP A 168 -9.50 -14.10 2.73
CA ASP A 168 -8.59 -13.17 3.41
C ASP A 168 -7.23 -13.01 2.70
N SER A 169 -6.71 -14.08 2.09
CA SER A 169 -5.43 -14.06 1.37
C SER A 169 -5.48 -13.28 0.06
N LYS A 170 -6.65 -13.21 -0.60
CA LYS A 170 -6.81 -12.45 -1.84
C LYS A 170 -6.70 -10.95 -1.61
N TYR A 171 -7.32 -10.44 -0.55
CA TYR A 171 -7.22 -9.02 -0.19
C TYR A 171 -5.77 -8.63 0.16
N ILE A 172 -5.02 -9.54 0.81
CA ILE A 172 -3.59 -9.35 1.08
C ILE A 172 -2.79 -9.31 -0.24
N GLY A 173 -3.07 -10.21 -1.19
CA GLY A 173 -2.43 -10.20 -2.51
C GLY A 173 -2.72 -8.93 -3.30
N ILE A 174 -3.97 -8.47 -3.31
CA ILE A 174 -4.37 -7.18 -3.94
C ILE A 174 -3.64 -6.00 -3.27
N ALA A 175 -3.50 -6.01 -1.95
CA ALA A 175 -2.73 -4.99 -1.24
C ALA A 175 -1.24 -4.99 -1.62
N VAL A 176 -0.63 -6.17 -1.81
CA VAL A 176 0.76 -6.28 -2.29
C VAL A 176 0.90 -5.65 -3.68
N TYR A 177 0.01 -5.97 -4.62
CA TYR A 177 0.05 -5.36 -5.96
C TYR A 177 -0.15 -3.84 -5.90
N ALA A 178 -1.08 -3.35 -5.09
CA ALA A 178 -1.34 -1.92 -4.93
C ALA A 178 -0.09 -1.18 -4.42
N ILE A 179 0.57 -1.67 -3.36
CA ILE A 179 1.81 -1.08 -2.85
C ILE A 179 2.89 -1.07 -3.93
N VAL A 180 3.02 -2.15 -4.71
CA VAL A 180 4.06 -2.27 -5.72
C VAL A 180 3.90 -1.22 -6.83
N VAL A 181 2.69 -1.06 -7.33
CA VAL A 181 2.37 -0.01 -8.31
C VAL A 181 2.59 1.38 -7.73
N MET A 182 2.11 1.64 -6.51
CA MET A 182 2.25 2.94 -5.85
C MET A 182 3.71 3.33 -5.61
N CYS A 183 4.56 2.37 -5.22
CA CYS A 183 5.99 2.60 -5.04
C CYS A 183 6.72 2.79 -6.38
N ALA A 184 6.36 2.07 -7.44
CA ALA A 184 6.95 2.24 -8.77
C ALA A 184 6.65 3.64 -9.34
N VAL A 185 5.39 4.09 -9.24
CA VAL A 185 4.98 5.43 -9.67
C VAL A 185 5.63 6.51 -8.79
N GLY A 186 5.66 6.31 -7.47
CA GLY A 186 6.32 7.24 -6.54
C GLY A 186 7.81 7.39 -6.81
N LEU A 187 8.51 6.30 -7.15
CA LEU A 187 9.92 6.35 -7.54
C LEU A 187 10.11 7.10 -8.86
N ALA A 188 9.30 6.83 -9.88
CA ALA A 188 9.36 7.54 -11.16
C ALA A 188 9.16 9.05 -10.98
N LEU A 189 8.16 9.46 -10.18
CA LEU A 189 7.92 10.88 -9.87
C LEU A 189 9.08 11.51 -9.10
N ALA A 190 9.69 10.77 -8.15
CA ALA A 190 10.85 11.25 -7.41
C ALA A 190 12.10 11.44 -8.29
N LEU A 191 12.21 10.72 -9.42
CA LEU A 191 13.27 10.91 -10.40
C LEU A 191 12.99 12.10 -11.33
N ILE A 192 11.72 12.31 -11.73
CA ILE A 192 11.34 13.39 -12.65
C ILE A 192 11.40 14.76 -11.95
N LEU A 193 10.97 14.85 -10.68
CA LEU A 193 10.88 16.14 -9.96
C LEU A 193 12.11 16.46 -9.09
N GLN A 194 13.29 15.92 -9.40
CA GLN A 194 14.50 16.17 -8.59
C GLN A 194 14.85 17.67 -8.51
N ASP A 195 14.52 18.44 -9.54
CA ASP A 195 14.79 19.88 -9.59
C ASP A 195 13.71 20.73 -8.92
N HIS A 196 12.50 20.20 -8.67
CA HIS A 196 11.35 20.97 -8.17
C HIS A 196 10.92 20.52 -6.78
N LEU A 197 11.71 20.85 -5.75
CA LEU A 197 11.51 20.33 -4.39
C LEU A 197 10.13 20.59 -3.77
N ASN A 198 9.54 21.77 -3.98
CA ASN A 198 8.22 22.09 -3.44
C ASN A 198 7.12 21.22 -4.07
N GLU A 199 7.21 21.01 -5.37
CA GLU A 199 6.28 20.18 -6.14
C GLU A 199 6.50 18.69 -5.81
N ALA A 200 7.76 18.26 -5.73
CA ALA A 200 8.15 16.91 -5.34
C ALA A 200 7.62 16.56 -3.95
N PHE A 201 7.79 17.45 -2.97
CA PHE A 201 7.28 17.25 -1.61
C PHE A 201 5.76 17.05 -1.58
N GLY A 202 5.02 17.91 -2.29
CA GLY A 202 3.55 17.81 -2.38
C GLY A 202 3.10 16.48 -2.98
N LEU A 203 3.66 16.09 -4.12
CA LEU A 203 3.32 14.85 -4.80
C LEU A 203 3.73 13.61 -3.98
N ILE A 204 4.97 13.54 -3.48
CA ILE A 204 5.45 12.41 -2.69
C ILE A 204 4.58 12.21 -1.44
N SER A 205 4.20 13.30 -0.76
CA SER A 205 3.33 13.23 0.43
C SER A 205 1.97 12.66 0.10
N ILE A 206 1.34 13.10 -1.00
CA ILE A 206 0.04 12.55 -1.46
C ILE A 206 0.17 11.07 -1.78
N PHE A 207 1.23 10.65 -2.47
CA PHE A 207 1.48 9.24 -2.81
C PHE A 207 1.66 8.37 -1.57
N ILE A 208 2.39 8.85 -0.56
CA ILE A 208 2.55 8.14 0.71
C ILE A 208 1.19 8.02 1.41
N ILE A 209 0.45 9.13 1.62
CA ILE A 209 -0.86 9.11 2.31
C ILE A 209 -1.83 8.17 1.60
N PHE A 210 -1.98 8.34 0.29
CA PHE A 210 -2.92 7.55 -0.49
C PHE A 210 -2.52 6.08 -0.51
N GLY A 211 -1.23 5.78 -0.73
CA GLY A 211 -0.70 4.41 -0.74
C GLY A 211 -0.85 3.70 0.61
N THR A 212 -0.52 4.37 1.72
CA THR A 212 -0.66 3.81 3.07
C THR A 212 -2.13 3.61 3.45
N THR A 213 -3.00 4.57 3.11
CA THR A 213 -4.43 4.49 3.41
C THR A 213 -5.08 3.37 2.62
N LEU A 214 -4.84 3.29 1.31
CA LEU A 214 -5.35 2.22 0.45
C LEU A 214 -4.94 0.85 0.96
N THR A 215 -3.67 0.71 1.36
CA THR A 215 -3.12 -0.52 1.93
C THR A 215 -3.82 -0.92 3.22
N LEU A 216 -3.98 0.01 4.16
CA LEU A 216 -4.68 -0.25 5.42
C LEU A 216 -6.14 -0.64 5.17
N CYS A 217 -6.82 0.07 4.27
CA CYS A 217 -8.19 -0.25 3.89
C CYS A 217 -8.30 -1.66 3.33
N LEU A 218 -7.48 -2.04 2.35
CA LEU A 218 -7.51 -3.37 1.75
C LEU A 218 -7.23 -4.50 2.75
N VAL A 219 -6.34 -4.28 3.72
CA VAL A 219 -5.97 -5.30 4.71
C VAL A 219 -6.97 -5.41 5.87
N PHE A 220 -7.57 -4.31 6.31
CA PHE A 220 -8.40 -4.26 7.51
C PHE A 220 -9.91 -4.20 7.26
N VAL A 221 -10.37 -3.53 6.18
CA VAL A 221 -11.80 -3.44 5.84
C VAL A 221 -12.48 -4.81 5.74
N PRO A 222 -11.96 -5.82 4.99
CA PRO A 222 -12.65 -7.12 4.91
C PRO A 222 -12.84 -7.77 6.29
N LYS A 223 -11.85 -7.61 7.18
CA LYS A 223 -11.89 -8.17 8.54
C LYS A 223 -12.91 -7.48 9.43
N ILE A 224 -12.99 -6.15 9.34
CA ILE A 224 -13.96 -5.36 10.09
C ILE A 224 -15.38 -5.70 9.61
N VAL A 225 -15.59 -5.79 8.29
CA VAL A 225 -16.89 -6.17 7.70
C VAL A 225 -17.33 -7.56 8.15
N GLU A 226 -16.43 -8.54 8.19
CA GLU A 226 -16.73 -9.89 8.68
C GLU A 226 -17.09 -9.89 10.18
N LEU A 227 -16.34 -9.15 11.00
CA LEU A 227 -16.63 -8.96 12.43
C LEU A 227 -18.00 -8.30 12.65
N TRP A 228 -18.40 -7.34 11.81
CA TRP A 228 -19.71 -6.68 11.88
C TRP A 228 -20.88 -7.52 11.38
N LYS A 229 -20.64 -8.48 10.49
CA LYS A 229 -21.65 -9.45 10.04
C LYS A 229 -21.86 -10.57 11.07
N THR A 230 -20.82 -10.95 11.81
CA THR A 230 -20.86 -12.01 12.83
C THR A 230 -21.86 -11.82 13.99
N PRO A 231 -22.17 -10.62 14.52
CA PRO A 231 -23.23 -10.47 15.53
C PRO A 231 -24.61 -10.93 15.04
N LYS A 232 -24.88 -10.92 13.72
CA LYS A 232 -26.12 -11.47 13.15
C LYS A 232 -26.08 -12.99 13.03
N ASN A 233 -24.93 -13.56 12.69
CA ASN A 233 -24.77 -15.01 12.48
C ASN A 233 -24.57 -15.80 13.78
N ALA A 234 -24.01 -15.19 14.84
CA ALA A 234 -23.87 -15.83 16.15
C ALA A 234 -25.23 -16.13 16.78
N CYS A 235 -26.22 -15.24 16.61
CA CYS A 235 -27.60 -15.46 17.07
C CYS A 235 -28.30 -16.60 16.31
N GLU A 236 -28.04 -16.74 15.01
CA GLU A 236 -28.53 -17.84 14.15
C GLU A 236 -27.84 -19.19 14.44
N GLN A 237 -26.51 -19.20 14.60
CA GLN A 237 -25.75 -20.43 14.90
C GLN A 237 -26.06 -20.98 16.31
N GLN A 238 -26.31 -20.11 17.30
CA GLN A 238 -26.75 -20.54 18.63
C GLN A 238 -28.14 -21.19 18.60
N LYS A 239 -29.05 -20.71 17.71
CA LYS A 239 -30.35 -21.35 17.45
C LYS A 239 -30.21 -22.70 16.76
N HIS A 240 -29.27 -22.85 15.82
CA HIS A 240 -29.05 -24.12 15.11
C HIS A 240 -28.37 -25.18 16.01
N GLN A 241 -27.38 -24.78 16.82
CA GLN A 241 -26.76 -25.67 17.82
C GLN A 241 -27.72 -26.09 18.94
N ARG A 242 -28.60 -25.20 19.42
CA ARG A 242 -29.67 -25.59 20.37
C ARG A 242 -30.66 -26.58 19.75
N LYS A 243 -31.04 -26.43 18.48
CA LYS A 243 -31.92 -27.39 17.78
C LYS A 243 -31.24 -28.74 17.54
N GLY A 244 -29.92 -28.78 17.31
CA GLY A 244 -29.15 -30.02 17.23
C GLY A 244 -29.03 -30.74 18.57
N MET A 245 -28.82 -30.00 19.66
CA MET A 245 -28.65 -30.57 21.00
C MET A 245 -29.97 -31.08 21.62
N MET A 246 -31.11 -30.48 21.26
CA MET A 246 -32.44 -30.99 21.67
C MET A 246 -32.85 -32.27 20.92
N LYS A 247 -32.37 -32.48 19.68
CA LYS A 247 -32.59 -33.77 18.98
C LYS A 247 -31.74 -34.91 19.56
N SER A 248 -30.57 -34.61 20.14
CA SER A 248 -29.72 -35.64 20.77
C SER A 248 -30.20 -36.11 22.14
N VAL A 249 -31.00 -35.32 22.86
CA VAL A 249 -31.54 -35.72 24.18
C VAL A 249 -32.86 -36.49 24.06
N VAL A 250 -33.59 -36.34 22.95
CA VAL A 250 -34.87 -37.04 22.71
C VAL A 250 -34.70 -38.31 21.86
N GLY A 251 -33.61 -38.46 21.10
CA GLY A 251 -33.37 -39.64 20.25
C GLY A 251 -32.63 -40.82 20.92
N GLY A 252 -32.14 -40.66 22.15
CA GLY A 252 -31.20 -41.59 22.78
C GLY A 252 -31.79 -42.63 23.74
N ARG A 253 -33.10 -42.91 23.71
CA ARG A 253 -33.73 -43.80 24.71
C ARG A 253 -34.75 -44.82 24.20
N ASN A 254 -34.78 -45.11 22.90
CA ASN A 254 -35.67 -46.13 22.30
C ASN A 254 -34.92 -47.13 21.40
N SER A 255 -33.81 -47.71 21.87
CA SER A 255 -33.18 -48.86 21.18
C SER A 255 -32.61 -49.90 22.14
N LEU A 256 -33.28 -50.15 23.26
CA LEU A 256 -33.12 -51.42 23.96
C LEU A 256 -34.44 -51.75 24.65
N ILE A 257 -34.84 -53.02 24.55
CA ILE A 257 -36.05 -53.65 25.09
C ILE A 257 -37.25 -53.64 24.12
N ASN A 258 -37.17 -54.50 23.08
CA ASN A 258 -38.36 -55.20 22.61
C ASN A 258 -38.10 -56.70 22.77
N SER A 259 -38.45 -57.23 23.95
CA SER A 259 -38.68 -58.65 24.16
C SER A 259 -39.68 -58.82 25.30
N LYS A 260 -40.83 -59.41 24.95
CA LYS A 260 -41.81 -60.11 25.79
C LYS A 260 -42.94 -59.33 26.48
N ARG A 261 -44.15 -59.77 26.08
CA ARG A 261 -45.37 -60.07 26.86
C ARG A 261 -46.29 -58.93 27.34
N SER A 262 -47.47 -58.91 26.71
CA SER A 262 -48.81 -59.22 27.26
C SER A 262 -49.37 -58.47 28.48
N ALA A 263 -50.63 -58.04 28.28
CA ALA A 263 -51.74 -57.88 29.23
C ALA A 263 -51.95 -56.52 29.94
N GLY A 264 -53.09 -55.88 29.58
CA GLY A 264 -54.17 -55.47 30.50
C GLY A 264 -53.99 -54.24 31.40
N GLY A 265 -55.07 -53.44 31.52
CA GLY A 265 -55.35 -52.69 32.74
C GLY A 265 -55.59 -51.19 32.62
N THR A 266 -56.74 -50.78 33.14
CA THR A 266 -57.41 -49.48 33.10
C THR A 266 -56.90 -48.47 34.15
N THR A 267 -57.30 -47.20 33.98
CA THR A 267 -57.68 -46.18 35.01
C THR A 267 -56.64 -45.21 35.62
N THR A 268 -56.89 -43.91 35.34
CA THR A 268 -56.89 -42.71 36.22
C THR A 268 -55.71 -42.40 37.15
N THR A 269 -55.16 -41.18 37.04
CA THR A 269 -55.46 -40.06 37.98
C THR A 269 -54.82 -38.74 37.54
N LYS A 270 -55.56 -37.66 37.81
CA LYS A 270 -55.22 -36.24 37.61
C LYS A 270 -54.16 -35.79 38.62
N THR A 271 -53.29 -34.85 38.24
CA THR A 271 -53.06 -33.68 39.11
C THR A 271 -52.75 -32.44 38.27
N HIS A 272 -53.48 -31.40 38.62
CA HIS A 272 -53.57 -30.07 38.03
C HIS A 272 -52.52 -29.16 38.67
N SER A 273 -51.87 -28.31 37.89
CA SER A 273 -51.57 -26.93 38.30
C SER A 273 -51.34 -26.06 37.06
N THR A 274 -52.45 -25.48 36.62
CA THR A 274 -52.56 -24.09 36.12
C THR A 274 -51.58 -23.18 36.88
N THR A 275 -50.91 -22.20 36.27
CA THR A 275 -51.51 -20.98 35.71
C THR A 275 -50.45 -20.19 34.91
N THR A 276 -50.94 -19.32 34.03
CA THR A 276 -50.25 -18.16 33.43
C THR A 276 -49.60 -18.37 32.05
N GLN A 277 -50.45 -18.72 31.08
CA GLN A 277 -50.46 -17.99 29.80
C GLN A 277 -50.82 -16.53 30.11
N GLU A 278 -49.86 -15.60 29.98
CA GLU A 278 -50.05 -14.19 29.60
C GLU A 278 -48.70 -13.48 29.79
N GLY A 279 -48.00 -13.17 28.70
CA GLY A 279 -46.84 -12.26 28.78
C GLY A 279 -45.62 -12.52 27.91
N LEU A 280 -45.57 -13.56 27.06
CA LEU A 280 -44.39 -13.77 26.20
C LEU A 280 -44.73 -14.25 24.77
N HIS A 281 -45.87 -13.81 24.24
CA HIS A 281 -46.23 -14.02 22.83
C HIS A 281 -46.49 -12.70 22.06
N ARG A 282 -46.09 -11.56 22.64
CA ARG A 282 -46.31 -10.21 22.06
C ARG A 282 -45.05 -9.44 21.64
N GLN A 283 -43.87 -10.06 21.65
CA GLN A 283 -42.66 -9.44 21.07
C GLN A 283 -42.13 -10.13 19.81
N LEU A 284 -42.91 -11.03 19.20
CA LEU A 284 -42.55 -11.70 17.96
C LEU A 284 -43.43 -11.31 16.76
N SER A 285 -43.82 -10.04 16.69
CA SER A 285 -44.41 -9.45 15.50
C SER A 285 -44.06 -7.97 15.50
N LEU A 286 -43.07 -7.57 14.72
CA LEU A 286 -42.96 -6.25 14.05
C LEU A 286 -41.57 -6.14 13.40
N ILE A 287 -41.29 -6.98 12.41
CA ILE A 287 -40.58 -6.57 11.20
C ILE A 287 -41.39 -7.19 10.07
N SER A 288 -42.16 -6.37 9.37
CA SER A 288 -43.04 -6.80 8.28
C SER A 288 -42.21 -7.49 7.18
N PRO A 289 -42.72 -8.55 6.51
CA PRO A 289 -42.09 -9.11 5.30
C PRO A 289 -41.79 -8.04 4.24
N GLU A 290 -42.57 -6.96 4.21
CA GLU A 290 -42.33 -5.79 3.36
C GLU A 290 -41.05 -5.02 3.72
N GLU A 291 -40.68 -4.94 5.00
CA GLU A 291 -39.47 -4.24 5.45
C GLU A 291 -38.19 -4.94 4.97
N MET A 292 -38.21 -6.27 4.85
CA MET A 292 -37.09 -7.06 4.34
C MET A 292 -36.96 -6.98 2.81
N LEU A 293 -38.07 -6.95 2.07
CA LEU A 293 -38.03 -6.67 0.63
C LEU A 293 -37.57 -5.24 0.36
N ARG A 294 -38.00 -4.27 1.19
CA ARG A 294 -37.57 -2.88 1.10
C ARG A 294 -36.09 -2.70 1.39
N ARG A 295 -35.53 -3.41 2.38
CA ARG A 295 -34.09 -3.39 2.70
C ARG A 295 -33.22 -4.09 1.66
N SER A 296 -33.68 -5.19 1.07
CA SER A 296 -32.95 -5.86 -0.01
C SER A 296 -32.95 -4.99 -1.28
N GLY A 297 -34.10 -4.42 -1.65
CA GLY A 297 -34.17 -3.44 -2.75
C GLY A 297 -33.33 -2.19 -2.49
N LEU A 298 -33.26 -1.69 -1.25
CA LEU A 298 -32.44 -0.53 -0.90
C LEU A 298 -30.93 -0.82 -0.98
N LEU A 299 -30.51 -2.04 -0.60
CA LEU A 299 -29.12 -2.49 -0.75
C LEU A 299 -28.73 -2.71 -2.21
N GLU A 300 -29.67 -3.10 -3.06
CA GLU A 300 -29.44 -3.28 -4.49
C GLU A 300 -29.32 -1.91 -5.19
N VAL A 301 -30.17 -0.94 -4.81
CA VAL A 301 -30.07 0.45 -5.27
C VAL A 301 -28.76 1.11 -4.79
N GLU A 302 -28.33 0.85 -3.57
CA GLU A 302 -27.08 1.41 -3.02
C GLU A 302 -25.84 0.78 -3.68
N ASN A 303 -25.85 -0.52 -3.95
CA ASN A 303 -24.80 -1.16 -4.76
C ASN A 303 -24.77 -0.62 -6.19
N LEU A 304 -25.92 -0.39 -6.81
CA LEU A 304 -26.01 0.15 -8.16
C LEU A 304 -25.46 1.59 -8.22
N ARG A 305 -25.78 2.42 -7.21
CA ARG A 305 -25.22 3.77 -7.06
C ARG A 305 -23.72 3.74 -6.84
N LEU A 306 -23.22 2.82 -6.00
CA LEU A 306 -21.79 2.65 -5.78
C LEU A 306 -21.08 2.23 -7.08
N HIS A 307 -21.69 1.35 -7.86
CA HIS A 307 -21.17 0.95 -9.17
C HIS A 307 -21.14 2.11 -10.17
N GLN A 308 -22.19 2.93 -10.22
CA GLN A 308 -22.23 4.13 -11.07
C GLN A 308 -21.14 5.12 -10.67
N THR A 309 -20.96 5.39 -9.37
CA THR A 309 -19.90 6.27 -8.87
C THR A 309 -18.50 5.72 -9.16
N LEU A 310 -18.31 4.40 -9.06
CA LEU A 310 -17.03 3.75 -9.41
C LEU A 310 -16.72 3.89 -10.91
N VAL A 311 -17.72 3.72 -11.77
CA VAL A 311 -17.57 3.90 -13.22
C VAL A 311 -17.28 5.36 -13.57
N GLU A 312 -17.98 6.30 -12.94
CA GLU A 312 -17.77 7.73 -13.14
C GLU A 312 -16.36 8.15 -12.69
N LYS A 313 -15.91 7.70 -11.52
CA LYS A 313 -14.54 7.94 -11.03
C LYS A 313 -13.49 7.27 -11.91
N SER A 314 -13.78 6.07 -12.44
CA SER A 314 -12.88 5.41 -13.39
C SER A 314 -12.76 6.18 -14.71
N ASN A 315 -13.83 6.81 -15.18
CA ASN A 315 -13.80 7.62 -16.41
C ASN A 315 -13.06 8.94 -16.17
N GLN A 316 -13.28 9.60 -15.02
CA GLN A 316 -12.51 10.78 -14.63
C GLN A 316 -11.00 10.46 -14.54
N LEU A 317 -10.64 9.29 -14.02
CA LEU A 317 -9.25 8.86 -13.93
C LEU A 317 -8.63 8.62 -15.32
N LYS A 318 -9.38 8.06 -16.27
CA LYS A 318 -8.92 7.87 -17.65
C LYS A 318 -8.68 9.20 -18.37
N GLU A 319 -9.58 10.16 -18.19
CA GLU A 319 -9.43 11.50 -18.78
C GLU A 319 -8.21 12.23 -18.21
N LEU A 320 -7.94 12.11 -16.91
CA LEU A 320 -6.72 12.64 -16.31
C LEU A 320 -5.46 11.94 -16.84
N LEU A 321 -5.53 10.63 -17.08
CA LEU A 321 -4.40 9.87 -17.62
C LEU A 321 -4.09 10.25 -19.08
N GLU A 322 -5.12 10.53 -19.89
CA GLU A 322 -4.93 11.07 -21.24
C GLU A 322 -4.32 12.47 -21.22
N LYS A 323 -4.80 13.36 -20.35
CA LYS A 323 -4.20 14.71 -20.19
C LYS A 323 -2.73 14.65 -19.77
N VAL A 324 -2.39 13.73 -18.87
CA VAL A 324 -0.98 13.50 -18.47
C VAL A 324 -0.14 12.99 -19.64
N LYS A 325 -0.71 12.14 -20.49
CA LYS A 325 -0.02 11.62 -21.67
C LYS A 325 0.20 12.71 -22.73
N GLU A 326 -0.79 13.55 -22.98
CA GLU A 326 -0.67 14.71 -23.88
C GLU A 326 0.38 15.71 -23.36
N LEU A 327 0.39 15.99 -22.06
CA LEU A 327 1.41 16.84 -21.44
C LEU A 327 2.82 16.26 -21.57
N ALA A 328 2.96 14.93 -21.46
CA ALA A 328 4.25 14.26 -21.64
C ALA A 328 4.75 14.32 -23.10
N GLU A 329 3.83 14.23 -24.07
CA GLU A 329 4.14 14.34 -25.50
C GLU A 329 4.56 15.78 -25.86
N GLN A 330 3.86 16.79 -25.32
CA GLN A 330 4.25 18.20 -25.44
C GLN A 330 5.60 18.49 -24.78
N LEU A 331 5.89 17.86 -23.63
CA LEU A 331 7.19 18.03 -22.98
C LEU A 331 8.32 17.43 -23.84
N GLY A 332 8.08 16.29 -24.48
CA GLY A 332 9.02 15.66 -25.41
C GLY A 332 9.33 16.54 -26.61
N GLU A 333 8.32 17.15 -27.23
CA GLU A 333 8.52 18.08 -28.34
C GLU A 333 9.34 19.32 -27.93
N ILE A 334 9.13 19.84 -26.71
CA ILE A 334 9.90 20.97 -26.17
C ILE A 334 11.36 20.58 -25.90
N GLU A 335 11.60 19.35 -25.43
CA GLU A 335 12.95 18.81 -25.21
C GLU A 335 13.70 18.66 -26.55
N ASP A 336 13.04 18.12 -27.57
CA ASP A 336 13.61 17.97 -28.92
C ASP A 336 13.87 19.35 -29.59
N GLU A 337 13.00 20.32 -29.39
CA GLU A 337 13.19 21.69 -29.86
C GLU A 337 14.38 22.37 -29.15
N LYS A 338 14.55 22.16 -27.84
CA LYS A 338 15.72 22.65 -27.10
C LYS A 338 17.02 22.03 -27.61
N ILE A 339 17.06 20.73 -27.86
CA ILE A 339 18.22 20.02 -28.42
C ILE A 339 18.57 20.58 -29.80
N LEU A 340 17.56 20.81 -30.66
CA LEU A 340 17.75 21.40 -31.99
C LEU A 340 18.29 22.84 -31.93
N ILE A 341 17.83 23.63 -30.95
CA ILE A 341 18.32 24.99 -30.73
C ILE A 341 19.78 24.97 -30.24
N GLU A 342 20.14 24.08 -29.33
CA GLU A 342 21.52 23.92 -28.87
C GLU A 342 22.46 23.47 -29.99
N GLU A 343 22.05 22.52 -30.83
CA GLU A 343 22.82 22.11 -32.02
C GLU A 343 23.04 23.26 -33.00
N LYS A 344 22.00 24.08 -33.26
CA LYS A 344 22.12 25.28 -34.13
C LYS A 344 23.05 26.33 -33.53
N GLN A 345 23.04 26.53 -32.20
CA GLN A 345 23.97 27.43 -31.52
C GLN A 345 25.41 26.90 -31.56
N GLN A 346 25.60 25.58 -31.47
CA GLN A 346 26.91 24.92 -31.60
C GLN A 346 27.46 25.07 -33.03
N GLN A 347 26.61 24.92 -34.06
CA GLN A 347 26.98 25.14 -35.46
C GLN A 347 27.36 26.61 -35.74
N GLN A 348 26.61 27.58 -35.21
CA GLN A 348 26.97 29.01 -35.33
C GLN A 348 28.31 29.33 -34.64
N LYS A 349 28.61 28.72 -33.49
CA LYS A 349 29.93 28.86 -32.82
C LYS A 349 31.07 28.26 -33.65
N ASN A 350 30.82 27.17 -34.38
CA ASN A 350 31.82 26.53 -35.24
C ASN A 350 32.07 27.34 -36.54
N ILE A 351 31.04 27.94 -37.13
CA ILE A 351 31.18 28.82 -38.31
C ILE A 351 32.01 30.08 -37.95
N LYS A 352 31.84 30.62 -36.74
CA LYS A 352 32.59 31.80 -36.26
C LYS A 352 34.07 31.53 -35.95
N LYS A 353 34.50 30.25 -35.94
CA LYS A 353 35.89 29.82 -35.70
C LYS A 353 36.67 29.49 -36.99
N SER A 354 36.07 29.58 -38.17
CA SER A 354 36.76 29.28 -39.44
C SER A 354 37.41 30.56 -40.02
N PRO A 355 38.74 30.64 -40.19
CA PRO A 355 39.38 31.80 -40.80
C PRO A 355 39.10 31.82 -42.32
N ILE A 356 38.57 32.93 -42.81
CA ILE A 356 38.40 33.21 -44.24
C ILE A 356 39.80 33.31 -44.86
N HIS A 357 40.24 32.27 -45.57
CA HIS A 357 41.40 32.36 -46.46
C HIS A 357 40.97 33.13 -47.72
N LEU A 358 41.16 34.46 -47.72
CA LEU A 358 41.11 35.25 -48.94
C LEU A 358 42.36 34.90 -49.75
N GLY A 359 42.18 34.19 -50.86
CA GLY A 359 43.24 33.94 -51.83
C GLY A 359 43.63 35.23 -52.54
N ILE A 360 44.88 35.65 -52.38
CA ILE A 360 45.54 36.61 -53.28
C ILE A 360 46.23 35.77 -54.36
N PRO A 361 45.95 35.94 -55.66
CA PRO A 361 46.72 35.28 -56.70
C PRO A 361 48.08 35.98 -56.83
N GLN A 362 49.17 35.22 -56.71
CA GLN A 362 50.48 35.64 -57.20
C GLN A 362 50.44 35.63 -58.74
N GLU A 363 50.60 36.82 -59.34
CA GLU A 363 50.88 36.95 -60.77
C GLU A 363 52.40 36.82 -60.95
N GLU A 364 52.79 35.65 -61.46
CA GLU A 364 54.16 35.24 -61.70
C GLU A 364 54.63 35.75 -63.08
N GLU A 365 55.76 36.44 -63.05
CA GLU A 365 56.55 36.97 -64.14
C GLU A 365 56.75 35.97 -65.31
N ARG A 366 56.29 36.32 -66.52
CA ARG A 366 56.73 35.64 -67.76
C ARG A 366 56.75 36.60 -68.97
N ARG A 367 57.97 37.04 -69.31
CA ARG A 367 58.52 37.36 -70.65
C ARG A 367 57.69 38.22 -71.62
N GLN A 368 58.12 39.45 -71.88
CA GLN A 368 58.92 39.88 -73.06
C GLN A 368 59.12 41.39 -73.06
#